data_AF-A0A914N156-F1
#
_entry.id   AF-A0A914N156-F1
#
_cell.length_a   1.000
_cell.length_b   1.000
_cell.length_c   1.000
_cell.angle_alpha   90.00
_cell.angle_beta   90.00
_cell.angle_gamma   90.00
#
_symmetry.space_group_name_H-M   'P 1'
#
loop_
_entity.id
_entity.type
_entity.pdbx_description
1 polymer ?
#
loop_
_entity_poly.entity_id
_entity_poly.type
_entity_poly.pdbx_seq_one_letter_code
_entity_poly.pdbx_strand_id
1 'polypeptide(L)'
;MKVAVLIFISLVQNTKSLTTITAEQEKCTINKMGYRNCLFENVLVMNFNPNEQEIDILLQDYQGNSVGSMKFLMNRIKAKCVKAEKYYSRSYDIQIISGWRCPYTGSCTEMKCSSLKMNETIEELETDKNNYPKITRCWKPKADGQTDVFM
;
A
#
# COMPACT_ATOMS: atom_id res chain seq x y z
N MET A 1 -59.30 -42.40 13.03
CA MET A 1 -59.04 -40.96 13.20
C MET A 1 -57.83 -40.59 12.35
N LYS A 2 -58.01 -39.79 11.30
CA LYS A 2 -56.89 -39.25 10.50
C LYS A 2 -56.64 -37.81 10.97
N VAL A 3 -55.48 -37.55 11.56
CA VAL A 3 -55.07 -36.22 12.01
C VAL A 3 -54.39 -35.52 10.84
N ALA A 4 -54.97 -34.42 10.39
CA ALA A 4 -54.36 -33.56 9.38
C ALA A 4 -53.53 -32.49 10.09
N VAL A 5 -52.21 -32.49 9.84
CA VAL A 5 -51.29 -31.48 10.37
C VAL A 5 -51.13 -30.38 9.31
N LEU A 6 -51.63 -29.20 9.61
CA LEU A 6 -51.47 -28.00 8.77
C LEU A 6 -50.15 -27.30 9.16
N ILE A 7 -49.15 -27.38 8.28
CA ILE A 7 -47.88 -26.67 8.45
C ILE A 7 -48.02 -25.28 7.84
N PHE A 8 -48.06 -24.25 8.69
CA PHE A 8 -47.99 -22.85 8.27
C PHE A 8 -46.51 -22.49 8.01
N ILE A 9 -46.13 -22.37 6.75
CA ILE A 9 -44.82 -21.81 6.37
C ILE A 9 -44.99 -20.30 6.25
N SER A 10 -44.50 -19.54 7.24
CA SER A 10 -44.41 -18.10 7.14
C SER A 10 -43.31 -17.72 6.15
N LEU A 11 -43.71 -17.05 5.05
CA LEU A 11 -42.78 -16.37 4.15
C LEU A 11 -42.15 -15.20 4.91
N VAL A 12 -40.95 -15.41 5.44
CA VAL A 12 -40.12 -14.36 6.00
C VAL A 12 -39.64 -13.47 4.85
N GLN A 13 -40.31 -12.34 4.64
CA GLN A 13 -39.81 -11.32 3.72
C GLN A 13 -38.69 -10.54 4.43
N ASN A 14 -37.46 -10.67 3.93
CA ASN A 14 -36.33 -9.85 4.34
C ASN A 14 -36.61 -8.40 3.92
N THR A 15 -36.95 -7.54 4.87
CA THR A 15 -37.06 -6.11 4.64
C THR A 15 -35.66 -5.50 4.57
N LYS A 16 -35.25 -5.06 3.37
CA LYS A 16 -34.04 -4.23 3.20
C LYS A 16 -34.36 -2.83 3.69
N SER A 17 -33.77 -2.41 4.80
CA SER A 17 -33.95 -1.06 5.34
C SER A 17 -33.07 -0.07 4.57
N LEU A 18 -33.69 0.71 3.69
CA LEU A 18 -33.08 1.88 3.07
C LEU A 18 -33.27 3.07 4.02
N THR A 19 -32.19 3.62 4.57
CA THR A 19 -32.23 4.88 5.33
C THR A 19 -31.88 6.00 4.35
N THR A 20 -32.90 6.71 3.87
CA THR A 20 -32.74 7.86 2.97
C THR A 20 -32.73 9.15 3.78
N ILE A 21 -31.62 9.89 3.74
CA ILE A 21 -31.62 11.29 4.15
C ILE A 21 -31.75 12.10 2.86
N THR A 22 -32.90 12.73 2.66
CA THR A 22 -33.17 13.60 1.52
C THR A 22 -32.78 15.02 1.92
N ALA A 23 -31.73 15.57 1.32
CA ALA A 23 -31.44 17.00 1.39
C ALA A 23 -31.94 17.63 0.09
N GLU A 24 -32.97 18.46 0.19
CA GLU A 24 -33.59 19.17 -0.92
C GLU A 24 -33.01 20.59 -0.98
N GLN A 25 -32.37 20.95 -2.08
CA GLN A 25 -31.96 22.32 -2.37
C GLN A 25 -32.72 22.83 -3.60
N GLU A 26 -33.55 23.86 -3.40
CA GLU A 26 -34.25 24.56 -4.48
C GLU A 26 -33.48 25.82 -4.86
N LYS A 27 -33.06 25.92 -6.13
CA LYS A 27 -32.48 27.15 -6.68
C LYS A 27 -33.31 27.62 -7.86
N CYS A 28 -34.17 28.61 -7.62
CA CYS A 28 -34.92 29.27 -8.69
C CYS A 28 -34.22 30.54 -9.18
N THR A 29 -34.12 30.66 -10.50
CA THR A 29 -33.64 31.86 -11.17
C THR A 29 -34.73 32.37 -12.10
N ILE A 30 -34.89 33.70 -12.15
CA ILE A 30 -35.80 34.34 -13.09
C ILE A 30 -34.95 34.80 -14.27
N ASN A 31 -35.27 34.34 -15.47
CA ASN A 31 -34.55 34.76 -16.66
C ASN A 31 -34.94 36.21 -17.06
N LYS A 32 -34.17 36.82 -17.97
CA LYS A 32 -34.43 38.19 -18.44
C LYS A 32 -35.79 38.38 -19.13
N MET A 33 -36.46 37.30 -19.50
CA MET A 33 -37.77 37.28 -20.16
C MET A 33 -38.92 36.99 -19.17
N GLY A 34 -38.65 36.93 -17.86
CA GLY A 34 -39.65 36.73 -16.81
C GLY A 34 -40.01 35.28 -16.52
N TYR A 35 -39.40 34.30 -17.18
CA TYR A 35 -39.62 32.88 -16.89
C TYR A 35 -38.83 32.44 -15.66
N ARG A 36 -39.50 31.73 -14.75
CA ARG A 36 -38.90 31.13 -13.55
C ARG A 36 -38.38 29.74 -13.88
N ASN A 37 -37.06 29.55 -13.80
CA ASN A 37 -36.39 28.27 -13.93
C ASN A 37 -35.93 27.81 -12.55
N CYS A 38 -36.46 26.69 -12.06
CA CYS A 38 -36.10 26.10 -10.78
C CYS A 38 -35.28 24.83 -10.99
N LEU A 39 -34.16 24.75 -10.28
CA LEU A 39 -33.30 23.59 -10.23
C LEU A 39 -33.46 22.94 -8.87
N PHE A 40 -33.83 21.65 -8.87
CA PHE A 40 -34.05 20.84 -7.69
C PHE A 40 -32.91 19.83 -7.57
N GLU A 41 -32.07 19.99 -6.56
CA GLU A 41 -30.99 19.06 -6.25
C GLU A 41 -31.42 18.19 -5.06
N ASN A 42 -31.54 16.88 -5.32
CA ASN A 42 -31.82 15.87 -4.32
C ASN A 42 -30.55 15.07 -4.04
N VAL A 43 -30.03 15.16 -2.82
CA VAL A 43 -28.91 14.33 -2.37
C VAL A 43 -29.44 13.13 -1.60
N LEU A 44 -29.05 11.93 -2.04
CA LEU A 44 -29.40 10.67 -1.40
C LEU A 44 -28.15 10.00 -0.82
N VAL A 45 -28.11 9.85 0.50
CA VAL A 45 -27.06 9.07 1.18
C VAL A 45 -27.57 7.66 1.43
N MET A 46 -26.81 6.64 1.01
CA MET A 46 -27.18 5.24 1.14
C MET A 46 -26.02 4.42 1.72
N ASN A 47 -26.34 3.47 2.59
CA ASN A 47 -25.38 2.50 3.12
C ASN A 47 -25.42 1.22 2.26
N PHE A 48 -24.31 0.91 1.59
CA PHE A 48 -24.17 -0.32 0.80
C PHE A 48 -23.55 -1.44 1.63
N ASN A 49 -24.23 -2.59 1.71
CA ASN A 49 -23.64 -3.81 2.24
C ASN A 49 -23.15 -4.69 1.08
N PRO A 50 -21.87 -5.14 1.06
CA PRO A 50 -21.25 -5.84 -0.06
C PRO A 50 -21.77 -7.26 -0.38
N ASN A 51 -22.87 -7.73 0.20
CA ASN A 51 -23.42 -9.06 -0.03
C ASN A 51 -24.50 -9.07 -1.11
N GLU A 52 -24.14 -8.70 -2.35
CA GLU A 52 -25.05 -8.76 -3.52
C GLU A 52 -26.38 -8.04 -3.31
N GLN A 53 -26.40 -7.01 -2.45
CA GLN A 53 -27.59 -6.22 -2.25
C GLN A 53 -27.83 -5.33 -3.47
N GLU A 54 -28.89 -5.66 -4.22
CA GLU A 54 -29.51 -4.75 -5.16
C GLU A 54 -30.29 -3.67 -4.39
N ILE A 55 -30.04 -2.41 -4.73
CA ILE A 55 -30.78 -1.23 -4.27
C ILE A 55 -31.50 -0.64 -5.47
N ASP A 56 -32.81 -0.46 -5.37
CA ASP A 56 -33.64 0.19 -6.40
C ASP A 56 -34.14 1.52 -5.85
N ILE A 57 -33.98 2.58 -6.63
CA ILE A 57 -34.31 3.95 -6.28
C ILE A 57 -35.40 4.42 -7.24
N LEU A 58 -36.58 4.72 -6.71
CA LEU A 58 -37.63 5.35 -7.48
C LEU A 58 -37.33 6.85 -7.62
N LEU A 59 -37.29 7.34 -8.86
CA LEU A 59 -37.16 8.74 -9.17
C LEU A 59 -38.55 9.35 -9.30
N GLN A 60 -38.77 10.46 -8.59
CA GLN A 60 -40.02 11.20 -8.64
C GLN A 60 -39.77 12.63 -9.11
N ASP A 61 -40.74 13.19 -9.84
CA ASP A 61 -40.77 14.61 -10.13
C ASP A 61 -41.17 15.42 -8.88
N TYR A 62 -41.17 16.75 -8.99
CA TYR A 62 -41.56 17.65 -7.91
C TYR A 62 -43.04 17.52 -7.50
N GLN A 63 -43.86 16.85 -8.30
CA GLN A 63 -45.27 16.57 -8.02
C GLN A 63 -45.47 15.18 -7.39
N GLY A 64 -44.38 14.43 -7.16
CA GLY A 64 -44.41 13.07 -6.62
C GLY A 64 -44.74 12.00 -7.66
N ASN A 65 -44.85 12.35 -8.95
CA ASN A 65 -45.08 11.35 -10.00
C ASN A 65 -43.79 10.58 -10.27
N SER A 66 -43.91 9.27 -10.44
CA SER A 66 -42.78 8.44 -10.83
C SER A 66 -42.30 8.78 -12.25
N VAL A 67 -41.02 9.13 -12.36
CA VAL A 67 -40.34 9.44 -13.63
C VAL A 67 -39.52 8.24 -14.12
N GLY A 68 -39.16 7.33 -13.20
CA GLY A 68 -38.40 6.12 -13.53
C GLY A 68 -37.77 5.51 -12.28
N SER A 69 -36.91 4.51 -12.46
CA SER A 69 -36.13 3.95 -11.37
C SER A 69 -34.67 3.70 -11.74
N MET A 70 -33.80 3.66 -10.73
CA MET A 70 -32.39 3.38 -10.88
C MET A 70 -31.98 2.22 -9.97
N LYS A 71 -31.30 1.24 -10.53
CA LYS A 71 -30.83 0.06 -9.81
C LYS A 71 -29.32 0.08 -9.64
N PHE A 72 -28.88 -0.14 -8.41
CA PHE A 72 -27.47 -0.23 -8.03
C PHE A 72 -27.17 -1.63 -7.50
N LEU A 73 -26.14 -2.25 -8.07
CA LEU A 73 -25.65 -3.55 -7.65
C LEU A 73 -24.17 -3.43 -7.26
N MET A 74 -23.87 -3.67 -5.98
CA MET A 74 -22.50 -3.71 -5.49
C MET A 74 -21.97 -5.14 -5.59
N ASN A 75 -21.13 -5.40 -6.59
CA ASN A 75 -20.61 -6.75 -6.84
C ASN A 75 -19.53 -7.18 -5.83
N ARG A 76 -18.62 -6.26 -5.45
CA ARG A 76 -17.53 -6.54 -4.49
C ARG A 76 -16.82 -5.27 -4.06
N ILE A 77 -16.35 -5.26 -2.82
CA ILE A 77 -15.39 -4.27 -2.33
C ILE A 77 -13.98 -4.83 -2.55
N LYS A 78 -13.10 -4.01 -3.13
CA LYS A 78 -11.71 -4.38 -3.42
C LYS A 78 -10.75 -3.38 -2.77
N ALA A 79 -9.92 -3.87 -1.85
CA ALA A 79 -8.78 -3.10 -1.39
C ALA A 79 -7.70 -3.10 -2.47
N LYS A 80 -7.17 -1.91 -2.80
CA LYS A 80 -6.00 -1.76 -3.66
C LYS A 80 -4.83 -1.32 -2.80
N CYS A 81 -3.75 -2.11 -2.78
CA CYS A 81 -2.51 -1.68 -2.16
C CYS A 81 -1.91 -0.53 -2.96
N VAL A 82 -1.64 0.59 -2.29
CA VAL A 82 -0.87 1.71 -2.83
C VAL A 82 0.51 1.64 -2.19
N LYS A 83 1.55 1.49 -3.01
CA LYS A 83 2.93 1.39 -2.52
C LYS A 83 3.41 2.78 -2.08
N ALA A 84 4.01 2.86 -0.89
CA ALA A 84 4.63 4.08 -0.39
C ALA A 84 6.01 4.28 -1.06
N GLU A 85 6.90 3.29 -0.94
CA GLU A 85 8.24 3.33 -1.51
C GLU A 85 8.66 1.94 -2.02
N LYS A 86 9.67 1.88 -2.88
CA LYS A 86 10.19 0.62 -3.44
C LYS A 86 11.71 0.62 -3.41
N TYR A 87 12.27 -0.31 -2.64
CA TYR A 87 13.70 -0.63 -2.65
C TYR A 87 13.93 -1.99 -3.29
N TYR A 88 15.08 -2.15 -3.94
CA TYR A 88 15.51 -3.43 -4.51
C TYR A 88 16.71 -3.94 -3.72
N SER A 89 16.58 -5.15 -3.17
CA SER A 89 17.70 -5.92 -2.66
C SER A 89 17.98 -7.07 -3.61
N ARG A 90 19.23 -7.55 -3.59
CA ARG A 90 19.64 -8.78 -4.29
C ARG A 90 20.53 -9.59 -3.36
N SER A 91 20.54 -10.90 -3.53
CA SER A 91 21.54 -11.75 -2.90
C SER A 91 22.93 -11.37 -3.41
N TYR A 92 23.92 -11.44 -2.53
CA TYR A 92 25.31 -11.16 -2.86
C TYR A 92 26.22 -12.12 -2.10
N ASP A 93 27.34 -12.47 -2.74
CA ASP A 93 28.40 -13.25 -2.11
C ASP A 93 29.51 -12.31 -1.67
N ILE A 94 30.04 -12.54 -0.47
CA ILE A 94 31.18 -11.79 0.06
C ILE A 94 32.45 -12.54 -0.29
N GLN A 95 33.37 -11.88 -0.99
CA GLN A 95 34.70 -12.40 -1.26
C GLN A 95 35.71 -11.65 -0.40
N ILE A 96 36.50 -12.41 0.38
CA ILE A 96 37.52 -11.86 1.27
C ILE A 96 38.88 -12.18 0.68
N ILE A 97 39.71 -11.14 0.57
CA ILE A 97 41.11 -11.24 0.14
C ILE A 97 41.94 -10.68 1.28
N SER A 98 42.91 -11.47 1.76
CA SER A 98 43.80 -11.09 2.85
C SER A 98 45.26 -11.27 2.46
N GLY A 99 46.11 -10.44 3.05
CA GLY A 99 47.55 -10.47 2.82
C GLY A 99 48.27 -10.08 4.10
N TRP A 100 49.37 -10.79 4.38
CA TRP A 100 50.24 -10.49 5.52
C TRP A 100 51.48 -9.77 5.05
N ARG A 101 51.92 -8.77 5.81
CA ARG A 101 53.16 -8.04 5.56
C ARG A 101 53.97 -7.93 6.84
N CYS A 102 55.29 -8.04 6.68
CA CYS A 102 56.22 -7.73 7.76
C CYS A 102 56.24 -6.22 8.02
N PRO A 103 56.58 -5.79 9.26
CA PRO A 103 56.75 -4.38 9.55
C PRO A 103 57.70 -3.70 8.55
N TYR A 104 57.33 -2.50 8.10
CA TYR A 104 58.09 -1.68 7.16
C TYR A 104 58.25 -2.26 5.74
N THR A 105 57.42 -3.23 5.36
CA THR A 105 57.43 -3.82 4.01
C THR A 105 56.15 -3.49 3.24
N GLY A 106 56.29 -3.10 1.97
CA GLY A 106 55.15 -2.70 1.13
C GLY A 106 54.37 -1.56 1.76
N SER A 107 53.05 -1.69 1.84
CA SER A 107 52.16 -0.74 2.49
C SER A 107 52.23 -0.77 4.02
N CYS A 108 52.90 -1.75 4.64
CA CYS A 108 52.92 -1.94 6.09
C CYS A 108 53.86 -0.95 6.78
N THR A 109 53.44 0.30 6.90
CA THR A 109 54.12 1.35 7.69
C THR A 109 53.48 1.50 9.07
N GLU A 110 54.18 2.11 10.03
CA GLU A 110 53.71 2.25 11.43
C GLU A 110 52.29 2.78 11.54
N MET A 111 51.92 3.76 10.71
CA MET A 111 50.61 4.42 10.77
C MET A 111 49.59 3.86 9.78
N LYS A 112 49.97 3.04 8.80
CA LYS A 112 49.06 2.67 7.69
C LYS A 112 47.77 2.04 8.21
N CYS A 113 47.87 1.06 9.11
CA CYS A 113 46.68 0.34 9.59
C CYS A 113 45.77 1.20 10.49
N SER A 114 46.33 2.20 11.17
CA SER A 114 45.56 3.17 11.97
C SER A 114 44.95 4.29 11.13
N SER A 115 45.53 4.61 9.97
CA SER A 115 45.05 5.68 9.09
C SER A 115 44.20 5.19 7.91
N LEU A 116 44.06 3.87 7.74
CA LEU A 116 43.37 3.25 6.62
C LEU A 116 41.87 3.59 6.62
N LYS A 117 41.37 4.13 5.51
CA LYS A 117 39.92 4.36 5.33
C LYS A 117 39.24 3.12 4.74
N MET A 118 37.95 2.93 5.04
CA MET A 118 37.19 1.75 4.60
C MET A 118 37.15 1.56 3.08
N ASN A 119 37.15 2.65 2.29
CA ASN A 119 37.14 2.60 0.82
C ASN A 119 38.54 2.74 0.21
N GLU A 120 39.58 2.82 1.04
CA GLU A 120 40.95 2.91 0.57
C GLU A 120 41.42 1.56 0.05
N THR A 121 42.17 1.58 -1.05
CA THR A 121 42.70 0.37 -1.65
C THR A 121 44.15 0.18 -1.20
N ILE A 122 44.48 -1.04 -0.79
CA ILE A 122 45.85 -1.46 -0.51
C ILE A 122 46.34 -2.14 -1.79
N GLU A 123 47.42 -1.64 -2.38
CA GLU A 123 47.96 -2.14 -3.66
C GLU A 123 48.16 -3.66 -3.65
N GLU A 124 48.57 -4.21 -2.51
CA GLU A 124 48.79 -5.66 -2.36
C GLU A 124 47.51 -6.49 -2.34
N LEU A 125 46.35 -5.86 -2.17
CA LEU A 125 45.03 -6.48 -2.20
C LEU A 125 44.24 -6.06 -3.43
N GLU A 126 44.84 -5.30 -4.35
CA GLU A 126 44.21 -4.94 -5.61
C GLU A 126 43.98 -6.18 -6.45
N THR A 127 42.72 -6.33 -6.89
CA THR A 127 42.33 -7.33 -7.87
C THR A 127 41.55 -6.64 -8.97
N ASP A 128 41.44 -7.28 -10.13
CA ASP A 128 40.68 -6.80 -11.30
C ASP A 128 39.17 -6.58 -11.02
N LYS A 129 38.71 -6.84 -9.78
CA LYS A 129 37.33 -6.71 -9.30
C LYS A 129 37.02 -5.35 -8.65
N ASN A 130 37.68 -4.27 -9.06
CA ASN A 130 37.46 -2.93 -8.49
C ASN A 130 36.05 -2.33 -8.70
N ASN A 131 35.17 -3.00 -9.44
CA ASN A 131 33.82 -2.53 -9.75
C ASN A 131 32.73 -2.91 -8.71
N TYR A 132 33.10 -3.60 -7.63
CA TYR A 132 32.17 -3.99 -6.57
C TYR A 132 32.36 -3.14 -5.30
N PRO A 133 31.29 -2.89 -4.51
CA PRO A 133 31.43 -2.29 -3.20
C PRO A 133 32.42 -3.09 -2.35
N LYS A 134 33.43 -2.41 -1.80
CA LYS A 134 34.50 -3.03 -1.02
C LYS A 134 34.70 -2.31 0.29
N ILE A 135 35.12 -3.08 1.30
CA ILE A 135 35.54 -2.58 2.59
C ILE A 135 36.91 -3.15 2.86
N THR A 136 37.89 -2.28 3.08
CA THR A 136 39.26 -2.66 3.42
C THR A 136 39.46 -2.51 4.93
N ARG A 137 40.10 -3.50 5.55
CA ARG A 137 40.48 -3.49 6.96
C ARG A 137 41.94 -3.90 7.11
N CYS A 138 42.61 -3.40 8.14
CA CYS A 138 43.93 -3.87 8.57
C CYS A 138 43.93 -4.19 10.06
N TRP A 139 44.74 -5.18 10.45
CA TRP A 139 44.95 -5.58 11.83
C TRP A 139 46.45 -5.67 12.08
N LYS A 140 46.90 -5.21 13.26
CA LYS A 140 48.27 -5.46 13.74
C LYS A 140 48.24 -6.68 14.68
N PRO A 141 49.12 -7.68 14.50
CA PRO A 141 49.25 -8.73 15.50
C PRO A 141 49.66 -8.16 16.85
N LYS A 142 49.19 -8.80 17.92
CA LYS A 142 49.75 -8.60 19.25
C LYS A 142 51.12 -9.28 19.34
N ALA A 143 51.97 -8.81 20.25
CA ALA A 143 53.36 -9.26 20.42
C ALA A 143 53.49 -10.75 20.82
N ASP A 144 52.39 -11.40 21.14
CA ASP A 144 52.26 -12.82 21.48
C ASP A 144 51.98 -13.73 20.27
N GLY A 145 51.87 -13.16 19.06
CA GLY A 145 51.61 -13.92 17.84
C GLY A 145 50.15 -14.34 17.64
N GLN A 146 49.21 -13.85 18.46
CA GLN A 146 47.79 -14.14 18.32
C GLN A 146 47.08 -13.05 17.50
N THR A 147 46.45 -13.43 16.39
CA THR A 147 45.56 -12.55 15.60
C THR A 147 44.13 -12.83 15.97
N ASP A 148 43.43 -11.82 16.49
CA ASP A 148 41.97 -11.90 16.68
C ASP A 148 41.29 -11.87 15.31
N VAL A 149 40.94 -13.04 14.78
CA VAL A 149 40.15 -13.18 13.55
C VAL A 149 38.69 -12.86 13.88
N PHE A 150 38.28 -11.62 13.65
CA PHE A 150 36.87 -11.25 13.70
C PHE A 150 36.30 -11.28 12.28
N MET A 151 35.38 -12.23 12.07
CA MET A 151 34.47 -12.28 10.91
C MET A 151 33.59 -11.03 10.85
#